data_AF-A0A084SE03-F1
#
_entry.id   AF-A0A084SE03-F1
#
_cell.length_a   1.000
_cell.length_b   1.000
_cell.length_c   1.000
_cell.angle_alpha   90.00
_cell.angle_beta   90.00
_cell.angle_gamma   90.00
#
_symmetry.space_group_name_H-M   'P 1'
#
loop_
_entity.id
_entity.type
_entity.pdbx_description
1 polymer ?
#
loop_
_entity_poly.entity_id
_entity_poly.type
_entity_poly.pdbx_seq_one_letter_code
_entity_poly.pdbx_strand_id
1 'polypeptide(L)'
;MTPTQERAARARVAYTHAAHELLVATQAELKALHWLQVAEVTYGPASTAANQGRGAWRAAVEVREKATVDMHARTEEMDQAQSALVTEARR
;
A
#
# COMPACT_ATOMS: atom_id res chain seq x y z
N MET A 1 2.26 -31.12 -17.43
CA MET A 1 1.59 -29.80 -17.31
C MET A 1 1.61 -29.16 -18.68
N THR A 2 0.48 -28.63 -19.17
CA THR A 2 0.42 -28.02 -20.50
C THR A 2 0.96 -26.58 -20.47
N PRO A 3 1.45 -26.02 -21.59
CA PRO A 3 1.92 -24.64 -21.65
C PRO A 3 0.88 -23.61 -21.17
N THR A 4 -0.41 -23.86 -21.41
CA THR A 4 -1.53 -23.03 -20.93
C THR A 4 -1.68 -23.11 -19.40
N GLN A 5 -1.56 -24.31 -18.81
CA GLN A 5 -1.59 -24.48 -17.36
C GLN A 5 -0.43 -23.75 -16.67
N GLU A 6 0.75 -23.74 -17.29
CA GLU A 6 1.91 -23.04 -16.78
C GLU A 6 1.75 -21.52 -16.81
N ARG A 7 1.21 -20.96 -17.91
CA ARG A 7 0.90 -19.53 -18.00
C ARG A 7 -0.18 -19.11 -17.00
N ALA A 8 -1.23 -19.91 -16.85
CA ALA A 8 -2.29 -19.64 -15.87
C ALA A 8 -1.75 -19.66 -14.42
N ALA A 9 -0.86 -20.61 -14.10
CA ALA A 9 -0.20 -20.66 -12.80
C ALA A 9 0.67 -19.42 -12.54
N ARG A 10 1.48 -18.99 -13.52
CA ARG A 10 2.30 -17.78 -13.41
C ARG A 10 1.45 -16.52 -13.24
N ALA A 11 0.36 -16.39 -14.00
CA ALA A 11 -0.57 -15.27 -13.88
C ALA A 11 -1.25 -15.20 -12.50
N ARG A 12 -1.61 -16.36 -11.91
CA ARG A 12 -2.13 -16.41 -10.53
C ARG A 12 -1.11 -15.95 -9.52
N VAL A 13 0.14 -16.42 -9.61
CA VAL A 13 1.22 -16.01 -8.72
C VAL A 13 1.44 -14.50 -8.79
N ALA A 14 1.51 -13.93 -10.01
CA ALA A 14 1.65 -12.50 -10.22
C ALA A 14 0.50 -11.69 -9.59
N TYR A 15 -0.75 -12.12 -9.79
CA TYR A 15 -1.92 -11.48 -9.18
C TYR A 15 -1.87 -11.55 -7.65
N THR A 16 -1.58 -12.70 -7.07
CA THR A 16 -1.50 -12.85 -5.61
C THR A 16 -0.38 -12.01 -5.00
N HIS A 17 0.74 -11.88 -5.70
CA HIS A 17 1.85 -11.02 -5.26
C HIS A 17 1.44 -9.54 -5.30
N ALA A 18 0.86 -9.07 -6.41
CA ALA A 18 0.40 -7.68 -6.54
C ALA A 18 -0.66 -7.33 -5.48
N ALA A 19 -1.61 -8.24 -5.22
CA ALA A 19 -2.61 -8.06 -4.17
C ALA A 19 -2.00 -7.99 -2.76
N HIS A 20 -0.95 -8.78 -2.49
CA HIS A 20 -0.23 -8.74 -1.23
C HIS A 20 0.49 -7.40 -1.03
N GLU A 21 1.21 -6.92 -2.05
CA GLU A 21 1.91 -5.64 -2.00
C GLU A 21 0.94 -4.47 -1.78
N LEU A 22 -0.22 -4.48 -2.43
CA LEU A 22 -1.27 -3.47 -2.21
C LEU A 22 -1.79 -3.50 -0.76
N LEU A 23 -2.00 -4.69 -0.19
CA LEU A 23 -2.43 -4.85 1.19
C LEU A 23 -1.38 -4.28 2.17
N VAL A 24 -0.10 -4.56 1.93
CA VAL A 24 1.01 -4.05 2.76
C VAL A 24 1.07 -2.52 2.70
N ALA A 25 0.97 -1.93 1.50
CA ALA A 25 0.94 -0.47 1.33
C ALA A 25 -0.25 0.16 2.06
N THR A 26 -1.44 -0.43 1.94
CA THR A 26 -2.65 0.02 2.65
C THR A 26 -2.48 -0.02 4.17
N GLN A 27 -1.88 -1.08 4.70
CA GLN A 27 -1.60 -1.19 6.14
C GLN A 27 -0.59 -0.13 6.62
N ALA A 28 0.41 0.21 5.81
CA ALA A 28 1.36 1.26 6.13
C ALA A 28 0.67 2.63 6.19
N GLU A 29 -0.21 2.95 5.24
CA GLU A 29 -0.98 4.19 5.24
C GLU A 29 -1.89 4.30 6.48
N LEU A 30 -2.64 3.24 6.80
CA LEU A 30 -3.51 3.22 7.99
C LEU A 30 -2.73 3.43 9.29
N LYS A 31 -1.54 2.83 9.42
CA LYS A 31 -0.66 3.05 10.57
C LYS A 31 -0.15 4.48 10.63
N ALA A 32 0.20 5.08 9.50
CA ALA A 32 0.65 6.48 9.44
C ALA A 32 -0.48 7.44 9.87
N LEU A 33 -1.69 7.24 9.36
CA LEU A 33 -2.89 8.00 9.77
C LEU A 33 -3.16 7.87 11.27
N HIS A 34 -3.06 6.66 11.82
CA HIS A 34 -3.21 6.44 13.26
C HIS A 34 -2.20 7.27 14.08
N TRP A 35 -0.92 7.24 13.70
CA TRP A 35 0.10 8.00 14.41
C TRP A 35 -0.06 9.52 14.25
N LEU A 36 -0.52 9.99 13.09
CA LEU A 36 -0.86 11.41 12.90
C LEU A 36 -1.99 11.84 13.84
N GLN A 37 -3.04 11.04 13.96
CA GLN A 37 -4.16 11.31 14.87
C GLN A 37 -3.71 11.29 16.34
N VAL A 38 -2.89 10.30 16.73
CA VAL A 38 -2.31 10.24 18.09
C VAL A 38 -1.47 11.49 18.37
N ALA A 39 -0.64 11.91 17.42
CA ALA A 39 0.20 13.10 17.58
C ALA A 39 -0.63 14.37 17.74
N GLU A 40 -1.70 14.52 16.94
CA GLU A 40 -2.62 15.66 17.01
C GLU A 40 -3.31 15.77 18.37
N VAL A 41 -3.87 14.66 18.87
CA VAL A 41 -4.58 14.60 20.16
C VAL A 41 -3.62 14.80 21.33
N THR A 42 -2.43 14.19 21.29
CA THR A 42 -1.52 14.15 22.44
C THR A 42 -0.78 15.47 22.65
N TYR A 43 -0.38 16.14 21.57
CA TYR A 43 0.52 17.28 21.67
C TYR A 43 -0.13 18.64 21.42
N GLY A 44 -1.30 18.65 20.76
CA GLY A 44 -1.98 19.87 20.34
C GLY A 44 -1.12 20.77 19.43
N PRO A 45 -1.71 21.82 18.82
CA PRO A 45 -0.98 22.68 17.89
C PRO A 45 0.07 23.61 18.53
N ALA A 46 0.19 23.69 19.87
CA ALA A 46 0.96 24.77 20.53
C ALA A 46 1.70 24.40 21.83
N SER A 47 2.09 23.15 22.08
CA SER A 47 2.92 22.81 23.27
C SER A 47 4.42 22.66 22.94
N THR A 48 5.30 22.81 23.93
CA THR A 48 6.73 22.44 23.82
C THR A 48 6.93 20.96 23.45
N ALA A 49 5.97 20.11 23.80
CA ALA A 49 5.91 18.72 23.35
C ALA A 49 5.52 18.61 21.86
N ALA A 50 4.77 19.56 21.31
CA ALA A 50 4.51 19.67 19.87
C ALA A 50 5.79 19.97 19.06
N ASN A 51 6.81 20.60 19.65
CA ASN A 51 8.12 20.77 18.99
C ASN A 51 8.89 19.45 18.87
N GLN A 52 8.74 18.53 19.83
CA GLN A 52 9.30 17.17 19.77
C GLN A 52 8.43 16.27 18.88
N GLY A 53 7.11 16.44 18.93
CA GLY A 53 6.12 15.78 18.08
C GLY A 53 6.18 16.20 16.61
N ARG A 54 6.73 17.38 16.27
CA ARG A 54 6.88 17.83 14.86
C ARG A 54 7.75 16.92 14.01
N GLY A 55 8.78 16.30 14.60
CA GLY A 55 9.61 15.30 13.90
C GLY A 55 8.82 14.04 13.58
N ALA A 56 8.09 13.51 14.56
CA ALA A 56 7.23 12.34 14.39
C ALA A 56 6.06 12.62 13.44
N TRP A 57 5.48 13.82 13.49
CA TRP A 57 4.40 14.25 12.60
C TRP A 57 4.89 14.38 11.16
N ARG A 58 6.05 15.03 10.92
CA ARG A 58 6.66 15.10 9.58
C ARG A 58 6.98 13.71 9.03
N ALA A 59 7.57 12.83 9.84
CA ALA A 59 7.86 11.46 9.43
C ALA A 59 6.58 10.70 9.09
N ALA A 60 5.49 10.87 9.86
CA ALA A 60 4.22 10.22 9.57
C ALA A 60 3.53 10.79 8.32
N VAL A 61 3.66 12.09 8.03
CA VAL A 61 3.22 12.69 6.76
C VAL A 61 4.01 12.13 5.59
N GLU A 62 5.34 12.08 5.68
CA GLU A 62 6.20 11.53 4.63
C GLU A 62 5.89 10.05 4.35
N VAL A 63 5.70 9.25 5.40
CA VAL A 63 5.28 7.84 5.28
C VAL A 63 3.91 7.75 4.62
N ARG A 64 2.96 8.63 4.97
CA ARG A 64 1.63 8.65 4.34
C ARG A 64 1.71 9.02 2.87
N GLU A 65 2.40 10.10 2.52
CA GLU A 65 2.55 10.53 1.12
C GLU A 65 3.18 9.43 0.26
N LYS A 66 4.25 8.80 0.78
CA LYS A 66 4.87 7.65 0.13
C LYS A 66 3.89 6.47 0.01
N ALA A 67 3.20 6.11 1.08
CA ALA A 67 2.25 4.99 1.07
C ALA A 67 1.10 5.22 0.08
N THR A 68 0.59 6.45 -0.03
CA THR A 68 -0.47 6.81 -0.99
C THR A 68 0.01 6.70 -2.44
N VAL A 69 1.24 7.17 -2.74
CA VAL A 69 1.83 7.01 -4.08
C VAL A 69 2.09 5.53 -4.39
N ASP A 70 2.66 4.80 -3.45
CA ASP A 70 2.92 3.36 -3.59
C ASP A 70 1.60 2.61 -3.80
N MET A 71 0.53 2.92 -3.05
CA MET A 71 -0.79 2.33 -3.22
C MET A 71 -1.37 2.55 -4.62
N HIS A 72 -1.19 3.73 -5.19
CA HIS A 72 -1.66 4.01 -6.55
C HIS A 72 -0.95 3.12 -7.57
N ALA A 73 0.39 3.07 -7.53
CA ALA A 73 1.18 2.20 -8.39
C ALA A 73 0.83 0.71 -8.21
N ARG A 74 0.64 0.25 -6.96
CA ARG A 74 0.24 -1.14 -6.68
C ARG A 74 -1.17 -1.48 -7.14
N THR A 75 -2.08 -0.49 -7.14
CA THR A 75 -3.43 -0.67 -7.69
C THR A 75 -3.35 -0.90 -9.19
N GLU A 76 -2.57 -0.11 -9.92
CA GLU A 76 -2.35 -0.29 -11.36
C GLU A 76 -1.71 -1.65 -11.68
N GLU A 77 -0.71 -2.07 -10.90
CA GLU A 77 -0.08 -3.39 -11.05
C GLU A 77 -1.06 -4.53 -10.79
N MET A 78 -1.92 -4.40 -9.78
CA MET A 78 -2.96 -5.40 -9.48
C MET A 78 -3.98 -5.48 -10.62
N ASP A 79 -4.43 -4.35 -11.15
CA ASP A 79 -5.39 -4.29 -12.25
C ASP A 79 -4.82 -4.93 -13.54
N GLN A 80 -3.54 -4.68 -13.82
CA GLN A 80 -2.82 -5.33 -14.92
C GLN A 80 -2.69 -6.85 -14.70
N ALA A 81 -2.30 -7.27 -13.50
CA ALA A 81 -2.17 -8.68 -13.16
C ALA A 81 -3.52 -9.42 -13.22
N GLN A 82 -4.60 -8.76 -12.78
CA GLN A 82 -5.96 -9.28 -12.87
C GLN A 82 -6.40 -9.41 -14.33
N SER A 83 -6.13 -8.41 -15.16
CA SER A 83 -6.44 -8.44 -16.59
C SER A 83 -5.71 -9.56 -17.33
N ALA A 84 -4.45 -9.80 -16.99
CA ALA A 84 -3.66 -10.92 -17.52
C ALA A 84 -4.21 -12.28 -17.07
N LEU A 85 -4.59 -12.41 -15.80
CA LEU A 85 -5.20 -13.62 -15.24
C LEU A 85 -6.54 -13.94 -15.93
N VAL A 86 -7.40 -12.95 -16.12
CA VAL A 86 -8.69 -13.11 -16.79
C VAL A 86 -8.50 -13.50 -18.26
N THR A 87 -7.51 -12.92 -18.92
CA THR A 87 -7.19 -13.23 -20.32
C THR A 87 -6.73 -14.68 -20.47
N GLU A 88 -5.83 -15.17 -19.60
CA GLU A 88 -5.36 -16.56 -19.67
C GLU A 88 -6.45 -17.55 -19.23
N ALA A 89 -7.36 -17.18 -18.32
CA ALA A 89 -8.49 -18.03 -17.92
C ALA A 89 -9.56 -18.20 -19.02
N ARG A 90 -9.58 -17.33 -20.02
CA ARG A 90 -10.53 -17.36 -21.16
C ARG A 90 -9.99 -18.06 -22.40
N ARG A 91 -8.71 -18.46 -22.40
CA ARG A 91 -8.02 -19.15 -23.51
C ARG A 91 -8.00 -20.65 -23.29
#